data_AF-A0A6L9QB87-F1
#
_entry.id   AF-A0A6L9QB87-F1
#
_cell.length_a   1.000
_cell.length_b   1.000
_cell.length_c   1.000
_cell.angle_alpha   90.00
_cell.angle_beta   90.00
_cell.angle_gamma   90.00
#
_symmetry.space_group_name_H-M   'P 1'
#
loop_
_entity.id
_entity.type
_entity.pdbx_description
1 polymer ?
#
loop_
_entity_poly.entity_id
_entity_poly.type
_entity_poly.pdbx_seq_one_letter_code
_entity_poly.pdbx_strand_id
1 'polypeptide(L)'
;MARLADDALNARDCSQATRGSLTGIARAFFRQGAMRDDAELTVFAIGLMERLLGHAAFRSLGRLDTVLRRGREHRLVERLAPRLDEGARRDDHVLALVLVQALGRRAHGVPALQDALEKALDARADGVIRDAITCWLEPPGTRGERVERIVAKDPSSVAVPAVLAAIASERTDLLHLVLTGATPAGRFRRGDVTYVPWLDPRWTRRWTARQHAAYLRLLDRVAGDRRLPATDRARAAASIAAVPGVAAER
;
A
#
# COMPACT_ATOMS: atom_id res chain seq x y z
N MET A 1 4.16 28.53 21.86
CA MET A 1 3.28 27.56 21.17
C MET A 1 3.44 26.14 21.68
N ALA A 2 4.66 25.57 21.80
CA ALA A 2 4.84 24.21 22.34
C ALA A 2 4.22 24.01 23.74
N ARG A 3 4.45 24.94 24.68
CA ARG A 3 3.81 24.93 26.01
C ARG A 3 2.28 24.94 25.97
N LEU A 4 1.67 25.74 25.09
CA LEU A 4 0.22 25.83 24.97
C LEU A 4 -0.41 24.52 24.47
N ALA A 5 0.30 23.82 23.57
CA ALA A 5 -0.11 22.50 23.08
C ALA A 5 0.04 21.43 24.17
N ASP A 6 1.13 21.46 24.95
CA ASP A 6 1.34 20.55 26.08
C ASP A 6 0.31 20.79 27.20
N ASP A 7 0.01 22.05 27.53
CA ASP A 7 -1.00 22.42 28.54
C ASP A 7 -2.40 21.97 28.11
N ALA A 8 -2.75 22.13 26.82
CA ALA A 8 -4.03 21.68 26.28
C ALA A 8 -4.15 20.14 26.19
N LEU A 9 -3.04 19.42 26.00
CA LEU A 9 -3.03 17.96 25.94
C LEU A 9 -3.09 17.31 27.33
N ASN A 10 -2.48 17.94 28.33
CA ASN A 10 -2.47 17.48 29.72
C ASN A 10 -3.73 17.90 30.50
N ALA A 11 -4.57 18.78 29.94
CA ALA A 11 -5.86 19.11 30.51
C ALA A 11 -6.79 17.89 30.48
N ARG A 12 -7.31 17.52 31.66
CA ARG A 12 -8.15 16.33 31.90
C ARG A 12 -9.43 16.30 31.02
N ASP A 13 -9.87 17.45 30.54
CA ASP A 13 -11.07 17.65 29.70
C ASP A 13 -10.75 17.99 28.22
N CYS A 14 -9.62 17.51 27.67
CA CYS A 14 -9.33 17.72 26.25
C CYS A 14 -10.35 16.98 25.37
N SER A 15 -11.40 17.69 24.95
CA SER A 15 -12.48 17.17 24.11
C SER A 15 -11.96 16.70 22.74
N GLN A 16 -12.68 15.78 22.10
CA GLN A 16 -12.37 15.35 20.72
C GLN A 16 -12.40 16.53 19.73
N ALA A 17 -13.26 17.53 19.97
CA ALA A 17 -13.32 18.74 19.17
C ALA A 17 -12.04 19.60 19.30
N THR A 18 -11.49 19.71 20.51
CA THR A 18 -10.22 20.40 20.77
C THR A 18 -9.05 19.67 20.09
N ARG A 19 -8.99 18.34 20.21
CA ARG A 19 -7.98 17.51 19.51
C ARG A 19 -8.07 17.65 17.99
N GLY A 20 -9.30 17.66 17.45
CA GLY A 20 -9.55 17.87 16.02
C GLY A 20 -9.06 19.25 15.54
N SER A 21 -9.34 20.29 16.32
CA SER A 21 -8.89 21.66 16.03
C SER A 21 -7.37 21.80 16.05
N LEU A 22 -6.71 21.24 17.08
CA LEU A 22 -5.25 21.23 17.19
C LEU A 22 -4.59 20.43 16.05
N THR A 23 -5.20 19.32 15.64
CA THR A 23 -4.77 18.55 14.47
C THR A 23 -4.90 19.38 13.19
N GLY A 24 -6.00 20.12 13.03
CA GLY A 24 -6.19 21.04 11.91
C GLY A 24 -5.10 22.12 11.85
N ILE A 25 -4.76 22.72 12.99
CA ILE A 25 -3.69 23.73 13.10
C ILE A 25 -2.33 23.11 12.76
N ALA A 26 -2.01 21.94 13.30
CA ALA A 26 -0.75 21.27 13.03
C ALA A 26 -0.59 20.92 11.54
N ARG A 27 -1.66 20.46 10.88
CA ARG A 27 -1.68 20.25 9.42
C ARG A 27 -1.51 21.55 8.64
N ALA A 28 -2.10 22.65 9.12
CA ALA A 28 -1.94 23.97 8.51
C ALA A 28 -0.48 24.46 8.61
N PHE A 29 0.16 24.32 9.77
CA PHE A 29 1.58 24.62 9.95
C PHE A 29 2.47 23.76 9.08
N PHE A 30 2.19 22.45 9.00
CA PHE A 30 2.94 21.58 8.11
C PHE A 30 2.82 22.02 6.65
N ARG A 31 1.60 22.29 6.17
CA ARG A 31 1.39 22.78 4.79
C ARG A 31 2.08 24.11 4.56
N GLN A 32 1.98 25.05 5.50
CA GLN A 32 2.63 26.35 5.41
C GLN A 32 4.15 26.23 5.39
N GLY A 33 4.72 25.40 6.26
CA GLY A 33 6.14 25.11 6.31
C GLY A 33 6.63 24.51 5.00
N ALA A 34 5.91 23.51 4.49
CA ALA A 34 6.24 22.87 3.23
C ALA A 34 6.11 23.82 2.02
N MET A 35 5.10 24.69 1.99
CA MET A 35 4.93 25.72 0.94
C MET A 35 6.04 26.78 0.97
N ARG A 36 6.42 27.24 2.17
CA ARG A 36 7.43 28.29 2.38
C ARG A 36 8.85 27.77 2.38
N ASP A 37 9.03 26.45 2.24
CA ASP A 37 10.33 25.80 2.40
C ASP A 37 10.96 26.08 3.77
N ASP A 38 10.11 26.23 4.79
CA ASP A 38 10.49 26.45 6.19
C ASP A 38 10.60 25.09 6.90
N ALA A 39 11.85 24.68 7.10
CA ALA A 39 12.18 23.39 7.68
C ALA A 39 11.74 23.30 9.14
N GLU A 40 11.99 24.34 9.93
CA GLU A 40 11.67 24.34 11.36
C GLU A 40 10.17 24.23 11.59
N LEU A 41 9.36 24.97 10.82
CA LEU A 41 7.92 24.90 10.92
C LEU A 41 7.37 23.52 10.52
N THR A 42 7.94 22.90 9.49
CA THR A 42 7.56 21.56 9.02
C THR A 42 7.88 20.49 10.08
N VAL A 43 9.10 20.55 10.62
CA VAL A 43 9.62 19.68 11.69
C VAL A 43 8.79 19.83 12.95
N PHE A 44 8.48 21.07 13.35
CA PHE A 44 7.65 21.39 14.50
C PHE A 44 6.23 20.85 14.33
N ALA A 45 5.63 21.05 13.15
CA ALA A 45 4.28 20.59 12.86
C ALA A 45 4.16 19.06 12.91
N ILE A 46 5.13 18.32 12.38
CA ILE A 46 5.17 16.85 12.48
C ILE A 46 5.26 16.42 13.95
N GLY A 47 6.20 16.98 14.71
CA GLY A 47 6.32 16.64 16.13
C GLY A 47 5.09 17.04 16.96
N LEU A 48 4.35 18.06 16.54
CA LEU A 48 3.05 18.41 17.14
C LEU A 48 1.98 17.37 16.78
N MET A 49 1.90 16.94 15.51
CA MET A 49 0.95 15.91 15.07
C MET A 49 1.20 14.56 15.77
N GLU A 50 2.47 14.13 15.87
CA GLU A 50 2.87 12.89 16.57
C GLU A 50 2.44 12.89 18.03
N ARG A 51 2.55 14.03 18.72
CA ARG A 51 2.11 14.20 20.11
C ARG A 51 0.59 14.25 20.27
N LEU A 52 -0.12 14.94 19.36
CA LEU A 52 -1.57 15.14 19.45
C LEU A 52 -2.37 13.87 19.13
N LEU A 53 -1.92 13.12 18.12
CA LEU A 53 -2.65 12.00 17.56
C LEU A 53 -2.15 10.65 18.06
N GLY A 54 -0.96 10.62 18.68
CA GLY A 54 -0.18 9.40 18.78
C GLY A 54 0.20 8.88 17.39
N HIS A 55 1.12 7.92 17.34
CA HIS A 55 1.63 7.42 16.07
C HIS A 55 0.52 6.72 15.24
N ALA A 56 -0.49 6.11 15.89
CA ALA A 56 -1.55 5.35 15.23
C ALA A 56 -2.69 6.19 14.62
N ALA A 57 -2.94 7.43 15.06
CA ALA A 57 -4.03 8.27 14.53
C ALA A 57 -3.56 9.29 13.47
N PHE A 58 -2.27 9.31 13.14
CA PHE A 58 -1.72 10.12 12.06
C PHE A 58 -2.05 9.48 10.69
N ARG A 59 -3.21 9.84 10.12
CA ARG A 59 -3.77 9.16 8.92
C ARG A 59 -3.65 9.93 7.62
N SER A 60 -3.39 11.25 7.63
CA SER A 60 -3.33 12.05 6.40
C SER A 60 -2.69 13.42 6.59
N LEU A 61 -1.77 13.79 5.69
CA LEU A 61 -1.24 15.15 5.55
C LEU A 61 -2.03 16.00 4.55
N GLY A 62 -3.07 15.43 3.93
CA GLY A 62 -3.78 16.06 2.80
C GLY A 62 -2.97 15.98 1.50
N ARG A 63 -3.42 16.71 0.46
CA ARG A 63 -2.88 16.65 -0.90
C ARG A 63 -1.72 17.62 -1.13
N LEU A 64 -0.51 17.24 -0.69
CA LEU A 64 0.71 18.02 -0.91
C LEU A 64 1.08 18.13 -2.39
N ASP A 65 0.70 17.14 -3.19
CA ASP A 65 0.89 17.13 -4.64
C ASP A 65 0.26 18.32 -5.36
N THR A 66 -0.83 18.87 -4.81
CA THR A 66 -1.54 20.06 -5.35
C THR A 66 -1.03 21.39 -4.79
N VAL A 67 -0.30 21.34 -3.69
CA VAL A 67 0.11 22.51 -2.90
C VAL A 67 1.57 22.89 -3.18
N LEU A 68 2.44 21.90 -3.27
CA LEU A 68 3.86 22.10 -3.47
C LEU A 68 4.14 22.39 -4.95
N ARG A 69 5.04 23.34 -5.23
CA ARG A 69 5.62 23.46 -6.58
C ARG A 69 6.39 22.18 -6.92
N ARG A 70 6.39 21.78 -8.20
CA ARG A 70 7.13 20.60 -8.66
C ARG A 70 8.63 20.74 -8.35
N GLY A 71 9.26 19.65 -7.92
CA GLY A 71 10.64 19.61 -7.41
C GLY A 71 10.79 19.85 -5.90
N ARG A 72 9.82 20.50 -5.23
CA ARG A 72 9.91 20.77 -3.78
C ARG A 72 9.65 19.56 -2.90
N GLU A 73 9.01 18.53 -3.43
CA GLU A 73 8.80 17.24 -2.77
C GLU A 73 10.14 16.58 -2.40
N HIS A 74 11.17 16.71 -3.25
CA HIS A 74 12.50 16.15 -2.98
C HIS A 74 13.13 16.80 -1.76
N ARG A 75 13.18 18.14 -1.74
CA ARG A 75 13.75 18.91 -0.62
C ARG A 75 12.98 18.66 0.68
N LEU A 76 11.65 18.59 0.61
CA LEU A 76 10.83 18.26 1.77
C LEU A 76 11.19 16.88 2.34
N VAL A 77 11.26 15.86 1.49
CA VAL A 77 11.57 14.49 1.94
C VAL A 77 13.01 14.38 2.42
N GLU A 78 13.99 15.00 1.75
CA GLU A 78 15.39 15.03 2.19
C GLU A 78 15.53 15.61 3.60
N ARG A 79 14.80 16.70 3.90
CA ARG A 79 14.78 17.28 5.25
C ARG A 79 14.13 16.37 6.28
N LEU A 80 13.19 15.53 5.87
CA LEU A 80 12.52 14.57 6.73
C LEU A 80 13.23 13.21 6.78
N ALA A 81 14.27 12.99 5.97
CA ALA A 81 14.99 11.72 5.91
C ALA A 81 15.50 11.25 7.29
N PRO A 82 16.09 12.11 8.16
CA PRO A 82 16.49 11.67 9.50
C PRO A 82 15.33 11.15 10.36
N ARG A 83 14.13 11.72 10.21
CA ARG A 83 12.93 11.24 10.90
C ARG A 83 12.38 9.94 10.30
N LEU A 84 12.39 9.82 8.98
CA LEU A 84 12.00 8.58 8.30
C LEU A 84 12.91 7.43 8.72
N ASP A 85 14.21 7.68 8.84
CA ASP A 85 15.20 6.69 9.27
C ASP A 85 15.07 6.34 10.75
N GLU A 86 14.81 7.32 11.61
CA GLU A 86 14.51 7.08 13.03
C GLU A 86 13.21 6.27 13.19
N GLY A 87 12.15 6.63 12.46
CA GLY A 87 10.89 5.89 12.45
C GLY A 87 11.11 4.44 12.04
N ALA A 88 11.80 4.20 10.92
CA ALA A 88 12.13 2.86 10.45
C ALA A 88 12.94 2.05 11.49
N ARG A 89 13.89 2.67 12.19
CA ARG A 89 14.63 2.01 13.29
C ARG A 89 13.74 1.61 14.47
N ARG A 90 12.62 2.31 14.67
CA ARG A 90 11.63 2.03 15.71
C ARG A 90 10.45 1.19 15.23
N ASP A 91 10.48 0.67 14.00
CA ASP A 91 9.35 -0.01 13.36
C ASP A 91 8.11 0.88 13.20
N ASP A 92 8.29 2.21 13.19
CA ASP A 92 7.24 3.19 12.90
C ASP A 92 7.40 3.76 11.48
N HIS A 93 6.52 3.30 10.60
CA HIS A 93 6.51 3.66 9.18
C HIS A 93 5.39 4.63 8.81
N VAL A 94 4.64 5.17 9.78
CA VAL A 94 3.43 5.95 9.49
C VAL A 94 3.77 7.23 8.71
N LEU A 95 4.87 7.91 9.04
CA LEU A 95 5.30 9.11 8.31
C LEU A 95 5.58 8.83 6.83
N ALA A 96 6.26 7.71 6.51
CA ALA A 96 6.54 7.32 5.13
C ALA A 96 5.24 7.05 4.35
N LEU A 97 4.31 6.28 4.94
CA LEU A 97 3.02 5.96 4.33
C LEU A 97 2.15 7.19 4.10
N VAL A 98 2.11 8.11 5.06
CA VAL A 98 1.33 9.33 4.91
C VAL A 98 1.95 10.30 3.90
N LEU A 99 3.28 10.39 3.82
CA LEU A 99 3.96 11.23 2.83
C LEU A 99 3.75 10.71 1.40
N VAL A 100 3.84 9.40 1.16
CA VAL A 100 3.59 8.84 -0.18
C VAL A 100 2.14 9.10 -0.61
N GLN A 101 1.17 8.95 0.28
CA GLN A 101 -0.22 9.27 -0.01
C GLN A 101 -0.42 10.77 -0.30
N ALA A 102 0.24 11.63 0.47
CA ALA A 102 0.11 13.07 0.34
C ALA A 102 0.75 13.63 -0.95
N LEU A 103 1.85 13.03 -1.39
CA LEU A 103 2.56 13.39 -2.61
C LEU A 103 2.01 12.66 -3.86
N GLY A 104 1.21 11.61 -3.66
CA GLY A 104 0.62 10.82 -4.74
C GLY A 104 1.66 10.38 -5.77
N ARG A 105 1.35 10.57 -7.06
CA ARG A 105 2.26 10.19 -8.17
C ARG A 105 3.61 10.89 -8.14
N ARG A 106 3.74 12.05 -7.48
CA ARG A 106 5.02 12.76 -7.37
C ARG A 106 6.00 12.02 -6.46
N ALA A 107 5.49 11.24 -5.50
CA ALA A 107 6.32 10.40 -4.64
C ALA A 107 7.13 9.35 -5.41
N HIS A 108 6.68 8.95 -6.59
CA HIS A 108 7.33 7.92 -7.41
C HIS A 108 8.77 8.30 -7.76
N GLY A 109 9.02 9.59 -7.97
CA GLY A 109 10.33 10.12 -8.34
C GLY A 109 11.20 10.53 -7.16
N VAL A 110 10.80 10.30 -5.91
CA VAL A 110 11.54 10.77 -4.72
C VAL A 110 12.27 9.59 -4.07
N PRO A 111 13.58 9.40 -4.31
CA PRO A 111 14.30 8.18 -3.91
C PRO A 111 14.25 7.92 -2.40
N ALA A 112 14.54 8.93 -1.57
CA ALA A 112 14.51 8.79 -0.11
C ALA A 112 13.15 8.32 0.44
N LEU A 113 12.04 8.64 -0.24
CA LEU A 113 10.72 8.14 0.14
C LEU A 113 10.51 6.69 -0.33
N GLN A 114 11.04 6.33 -1.50
CA GLN A 114 11.03 4.95 -1.98
C GLN A 114 11.88 4.04 -1.08
N ASP A 115 13.03 4.52 -0.59
CA ASP A 115 13.88 3.81 0.36
C ASP A 115 13.17 3.61 1.71
N ALA A 116 12.46 4.63 2.19
CA ALA A 116 11.66 4.52 3.42
C ALA A 116 10.50 3.51 3.27
N LEU A 117 9.86 3.43 2.10
CA LEU A 117 8.84 2.42 1.80
C LEU A 117 9.44 1.02 1.69
N GLU A 118 10.63 0.90 1.10
CA GLU A 118 11.35 -0.37 1.03
C GLU A 118 11.66 -0.90 2.44
N LYS A 119 12.13 -0.04 3.35
CA LYS A 119 12.32 -0.39 4.77
C LYS A 119 11.02 -0.84 5.45
N ALA A 120 9.88 -0.25 5.08
CA ALA A 120 8.56 -0.63 5.62
C ALA A 120 8.08 -2.02 5.18
N LEU A 121 8.72 -2.64 4.17
CA LEU A 121 8.45 -4.03 3.79
C LEU A 121 8.95 -5.05 4.83
N ASP A 122 9.80 -4.59 5.76
CA ASP A 122 10.32 -5.38 6.89
C ASP A 122 9.56 -5.16 8.20
N ALA A 123 8.46 -4.39 8.17
CA ALA A 123 7.73 -4.03 9.37
C ALA A 123 7.16 -5.26 10.12
N ARG A 124 6.99 -5.15 11.45
CA ARG A 124 6.40 -6.26 12.23
C ARG A 124 4.89 -6.39 12.01
N ALA A 125 4.20 -5.29 11.74
CA ALA A 125 2.76 -5.29 11.53
C ALA A 125 2.41 -5.61 10.06
N ASP A 126 1.65 -6.68 9.83
CA ASP A 126 1.24 -7.09 8.48
C ASP A 126 0.43 -6.01 7.73
N GLY A 127 -0.34 -5.20 8.46
CA GLY A 127 -1.06 -4.06 7.88
C GLY A 127 -0.11 -3.04 7.26
N VAL A 128 0.98 -2.71 7.97
CA VAL A 128 2.01 -1.78 7.49
C VAL A 128 2.71 -2.34 6.25
N ILE A 129 3.05 -3.63 6.24
CA ILE A 129 3.67 -4.24 5.07
C ILE A 129 2.72 -4.22 3.87
N ARG A 130 1.44 -4.54 4.04
CA ARG A 130 0.45 -4.47 2.94
C ARG A 130 0.32 -3.07 2.36
N ASP A 131 0.30 -2.05 3.22
CA ASP A 131 0.24 -0.65 2.81
C ASP A 131 1.53 -0.23 2.09
N ALA A 132 2.69 -0.66 2.61
CA ALA A 132 4.00 -0.42 2.00
C ALA A 132 4.11 -1.08 0.63
N ILE A 133 3.74 -2.37 0.50
CA ILE A 133 3.69 -3.09 -0.78
C ILE A 133 2.81 -2.34 -1.78
N THR A 134 1.61 -1.94 -1.35
CA THR A 134 0.67 -1.23 -2.22
C THR A 134 1.28 0.08 -2.73
N CYS A 135 1.85 0.89 -1.84
CA CYS A 135 2.45 2.17 -2.23
C CYS A 135 3.76 2.02 -3.03
N TRP A 136 4.59 1.03 -2.70
CA TRP A 136 5.88 0.80 -3.34
C TRP A 136 5.74 0.15 -4.72
N LEU A 137 4.62 -0.52 -5.00
CA LEU A 137 4.32 -1.02 -6.34
C LEU A 137 3.60 0.01 -7.23
N GLU A 138 3.14 1.14 -6.72
CA GLU A 138 2.48 2.16 -7.55
C GLU A 138 3.33 2.70 -8.73
N PRO A 139 4.65 2.96 -8.60
CA PRO A 139 5.47 3.43 -9.72
C PRO A 139 5.58 2.38 -10.84
N PRO A 140 5.02 2.62 -12.04
CA PRO A 140 4.93 1.59 -13.08
C PRO A 140 6.30 1.19 -13.67
N GLY A 141 7.25 2.13 -13.74
CA GLY A 141 8.56 1.89 -14.37
C GLY A 141 9.44 0.87 -13.62
N THR A 142 9.21 0.66 -12.33
CA THR A 142 9.99 -0.26 -11.48
C THR A 142 9.15 -1.39 -10.90
N ARG A 143 7.84 -1.45 -11.23
CA ARG A 143 6.89 -2.35 -10.60
C ARG A 143 7.23 -3.82 -10.83
N GLY A 144 7.56 -4.19 -12.07
CA GLY A 144 7.91 -5.57 -12.43
C GLY A 144 9.13 -6.12 -11.67
N GLU A 145 10.18 -5.31 -11.50
CA GLU A 145 11.37 -5.68 -10.72
C GLU A 145 11.06 -5.77 -9.22
N ARG A 146 10.29 -4.81 -8.69
CA ARG A 146 9.90 -4.80 -7.27
C ARG A 146 9.03 -5.98 -6.87
N VAL A 147 8.11 -6.39 -7.75
CA VAL A 147 7.30 -7.60 -7.54
C VAL A 147 8.18 -8.84 -7.39
N GLU A 148 9.16 -9.01 -8.27
CA GLU A 148 10.09 -10.14 -8.19
C GLU A 148 10.85 -10.14 -6.86
N ARG A 149 11.33 -8.97 -6.41
CA ARG A 149 11.98 -8.83 -5.11
C ARG A 149 11.07 -9.23 -3.94
N ILE A 150 9.80 -8.79 -3.95
CA ILE A 150 8.83 -9.13 -2.90
C ILE A 150 8.54 -10.63 -2.90
N VAL A 151 8.27 -11.21 -4.06
CA VAL A 151 7.93 -12.62 -4.21
C VAL A 151 9.12 -13.52 -3.87
N ALA A 152 10.34 -13.14 -4.25
CA ALA A 152 11.55 -13.89 -3.89
C ALA A 152 11.78 -13.94 -2.37
N LYS A 153 11.40 -12.88 -1.65
CA LYS A 153 11.51 -12.81 -0.19
C LYS A 153 10.42 -13.61 0.52
N ASP A 154 9.17 -13.49 0.08
CA ASP A 154 8.05 -14.28 0.58
C ASP A 154 7.07 -14.59 -0.57
N PRO A 155 7.08 -15.81 -1.12
CA PRO A 155 6.19 -16.20 -2.21
C PRO A 155 4.70 -16.15 -1.85
N SER A 156 4.32 -16.15 -0.56
CA SER A 156 2.92 -15.99 -0.16
C SER A 156 2.38 -14.58 -0.43
N SER A 157 3.27 -13.60 -0.67
CA SER A 157 2.93 -12.21 -1.02
C SER A 157 2.07 -12.10 -2.29
N VAL A 158 2.01 -13.13 -3.13
CA VAL A 158 1.06 -13.23 -4.25
C VAL A 158 -0.40 -13.10 -3.82
N ALA A 159 -0.71 -13.33 -2.53
CA ALA A 159 -2.03 -13.12 -1.96
C ALA A 159 -2.38 -11.63 -1.73
N VAL A 160 -1.39 -10.74 -1.76
CA VAL A 160 -1.61 -9.29 -1.63
C VAL A 160 -2.15 -8.74 -2.95
N PRO A 161 -3.29 -8.03 -2.97
CA PRO A 161 -3.94 -7.61 -4.22
C PRO A 161 -3.04 -6.82 -5.19
N ALA A 162 -2.18 -5.93 -4.67
CA ALA A 162 -1.25 -5.15 -5.50
C ALA A 162 -0.19 -6.04 -6.18
N VAL A 163 0.31 -7.07 -5.49
CA VAL A 163 1.25 -8.05 -6.05
C VAL A 163 0.56 -8.90 -7.10
N LEU A 164 -0.64 -9.42 -6.79
CA LEU A 164 -1.43 -10.20 -7.73
C LEU A 164 -1.72 -9.43 -9.03
N ALA A 165 -2.13 -8.17 -8.91
CA ALA A 165 -2.41 -7.30 -10.05
C ALA A 165 -1.18 -7.12 -10.93
N ALA A 166 -0.01 -6.88 -10.33
CA ALA A 166 1.23 -6.67 -11.05
C ALA A 166 1.77 -7.97 -11.70
N ILE A 167 1.65 -9.12 -11.04
CA ILE A 167 1.93 -10.44 -11.64
C ILE A 167 1.02 -10.68 -12.85
N ALA A 168 -0.29 -10.45 -12.68
CA ALA A 168 -1.25 -10.72 -13.73
C ALA A 168 -1.09 -9.81 -14.96
N SER A 169 -0.68 -8.55 -14.77
CA SER A 169 -0.62 -7.57 -15.85
C SER A 169 0.77 -7.35 -16.46
N GLU A 170 1.85 -7.54 -15.69
CA GLU A 170 3.22 -7.15 -16.08
C GLU A 170 4.22 -8.30 -15.97
N ARG A 171 4.10 -9.17 -14.96
CA ARG A 171 5.00 -10.31 -14.71
C ARG A 171 4.33 -11.65 -14.87
N THR A 172 3.81 -11.89 -16.08
CA THR A 172 3.02 -13.11 -16.39
C THR A 172 3.85 -14.40 -16.31
N ASP A 173 5.19 -14.29 -16.31
CA ASP A 173 6.13 -15.37 -16.01
C ASP A 173 5.94 -15.93 -14.60
N LEU A 174 5.53 -15.09 -13.64
CA LEU A 174 5.29 -15.48 -12.25
C LEU A 174 3.87 -16.06 -12.01
N LEU A 175 3.01 -16.15 -13.03
CA LEU A 175 1.64 -16.68 -12.87
C LEU A 175 1.60 -18.13 -12.40
N HIS A 176 2.68 -18.89 -12.60
CA HIS A 176 2.77 -20.27 -12.10
C HIS A 176 2.62 -20.34 -10.57
N LEU A 177 2.94 -19.28 -9.83
CA LEU A 177 2.79 -19.22 -8.37
C LEU A 177 1.33 -19.12 -7.92
N VAL A 178 0.42 -18.66 -8.79
CA VAL A 178 -0.99 -18.46 -8.45
C VAL A 178 -1.94 -19.41 -9.19
N LEU A 179 -1.56 -19.89 -10.38
CA LEU A 179 -2.42 -20.72 -11.23
C LEU A 179 -2.27 -22.23 -11.02
N THR A 180 -1.26 -22.69 -10.28
CA THR A 180 -1.02 -24.13 -10.02
C THR A 180 -1.92 -24.72 -8.94
N GLY A 181 -2.66 -23.88 -8.20
CA GLY A 181 -3.58 -24.30 -7.12
C GLY A 181 -2.90 -24.61 -5.79
N ALA A 182 -1.58 -24.82 -5.78
CA ALA A 182 -0.76 -24.87 -4.58
C ALA A 182 -0.08 -23.50 -4.38
N THR A 183 -0.81 -22.56 -3.78
CA THR A 183 -0.25 -21.24 -3.51
C THR A 183 0.72 -21.32 -2.35
N PRO A 184 1.88 -20.64 -2.44
CA PRO A 184 2.85 -20.68 -1.36
C PRO A 184 2.25 -20.23 -0.03
N ALA A 185 2.53 -21.01 1.01
CA ALA A 185 2.27 -20.63 2.38
C ALA A 185 3.35 -19.65 2.86
N GLY A 186 2.99 -18.78 3.79
CA GLY A 186 3.91 -17.79 4.35
C GLY A 186 3.15 -16.73 5.13
N ARG A 187 3.72 -15.53 5.22
CA ARG A 187 3.19 -14.46 6.07
C ARG A 187 1.78 -14.03 5.66
N PHE A 188 1.48 -14.03 4.38
CA PHE A 188 0.20 -13.51 3.87
C PHE A 188 -0.85 -14.59 3.62
N ARG A 189 -0.48 -15.87 3.73
CA ARG A 189 -1.37 -17.00 3.47
C ARG A 189 -0.95 -18.24 4.24
N ARG A 190 -1.93 -18.93 4.83
CA ARG A 190 -1.75 -20.27 5.37
C ARG A 190 -1.84 -21.33 4.26
N GLY A 191 -1.04 -22.38 4.36
CA GLY A 191 -0.95 -23.44 3.33
C GLY A 191 -2.11 -24.43 3.30
N ASP A 192 -2.96 -24.43 4.32
CA ASP A 192 -4.13 -25.30 4.48
C ASP A 192 -5.40 -24.74 3.82
N VAL A 193 -5.38 -23.49 3.34
CA VAL A 193 -6.52 -22.83 2.69
C VAL A 193 -6.30 -22.72 1.19
N THR A 194 -7.18 -23.35 0.41
CA THR A 194 -7.19 -23.24 -1.06
C THR A 194 -7.27 -21.77 -1.47
N TYR A 195 -6.28 -21.31 -2.25
CA TYR A 195 -6.34 -19.98 -2.84
C TYR A 195 -7.11 -19.97 -4.14
N VAL A 196 -7.95 -18.96 -4.29
CA VAL A 196 -8.48 -18.56 -5.59
C VAL A 196 -8.07 -17.11 -5.84
N PRO A 197 -7.19 -16.83 -6.81
CA PRO A 197 -6.89 -15.48 -7.23
C PRO A 197 -8.08 -14.93 -8.01
N TRP A 198 -8.73 -13.92 -7.45
CA TRP A 198 -9.79 -13.18 -8.14
C TRP A 198 -9.17 -12.07 -8.98
N LEU A 199 -9.09 -12.29 -10.29
CA LEU A 199 -8.39 -11.41 -11.21
C LEU A 199 -9.37 -10.46 -11.92
N ASP A 200 -8.96 -9.21 -12.11
CA ASP A 200 -9.66 -8.30 -13.02
C ASP A 200 -9.42 -8.79 -14.47
N PRO A 201 -10.48 -8.98 -15.28
CA PRO A 201 -10.35 -9.38 -16.70
C PRO A 201 -9.43 -8.47 -17.52
N ARG A 202 -9.23 -7.22 -17.12
CA ARG A 202 -8.31 -6.28 -17.78
C ARG A 202 -6.86 -6.73 -17.67
N TRP A 203 -6.49 -7.41 -16.60
CA TRP A 203 -5.13 -7.91 -16.38
C TRP A 203 -4.83 -9.16 -17.23
N THR A 204 -5.85 -9.93 -17.61
CA THR A 204 -5.69 -11.20 -18.32
C THR A 204 -5.60 -11.06 -19.84
N ARG A 205 -5.71 -9.82 -20.38
CA ARG A 205 -5.76 -9.56 -21.82
C ARG A 205 -4.51 -10.01 -22.59
N ARG A 206 -3.34 -10.01 -21.94
CA ARG A 206 -2.04 -10.36 -22.56
C ARG A 206 -1.61 -11.80 -22.29
N TRP A 207 -2.47 -12.59 -21.66
CA TRP A 207 -2.13 -13.95 -21.30
C TRP A 207 -2.11 -14.87 -22.53
N THR A 208 -1.25 -15.89 -22.44
CA THR A 208 -1.24 -17.01 -23.37
C THR A 208 -2.47 -17.91 -23.16
N ALA A 209 -2.88 -18.64 -24.18
CA ALA A 209 -3.95 -19.63 -24.08
C ALA A 209 -3.70 -20.65 -22.94
N ARG A 210 -2.43 -21.05 -22.72
CA ARG A 210 -2.05 -21.95 -21.61
C ARG A 210 -2.34 -21.34 -20.24
N GLN A 211 -2.09 -20.04 -20.05
CA GLN A 211 -2.38 -19.34 -18.80
C GLN A 211 -3.89 -19.18 -18.59
N HIS A 212 -4.66 -18.83 -19.63
CA HIS A 212 -6.12 -18.81 -19.55
C HIS A 212 -6.68 -20.19 -19.19
N ALA A 213 -6.22 -21.26 -19.84
CA ALA A 213 -6.66 -22.62 -19.56
C ALA A 213 -6.32 -23.05 -18.12
N ALA A 214 -5.15 -22.67 -17.59
CA ALA A 214 -4.79 -22.95 -16.21
C ALA A 214 -5.72 -22.22 -15.21
N TYR A 215 -6.08 -20.97 -15.51
CA TYR A 215 -7.01 -20.22 -14.66
C TYR A 215 -8.44 -20.75 -14.74
N LEU A 216 -8.92 -21.13 -15.92
CA LEU A 216 -10.22 -21.79 -16.08
C LEU A 216 -10.30 -23.08 -15.28
N ARG A 217 -9.28 -23.95 -15.35
CA ARG A 217 -9.22 -25.16 -14.50
C ARG A 217 -9.27 -24.86 -13.00
N LEU A 218 -8.70 -23.74 -12.57
CA LEU A 218 -8.79 -23.32 -11.17
C LEU A 218 -10.21 -22.86 -10.82
N LEU A 219 -10.84 -22.03 -11.66
CA LEU A 219 -12.20 -21.56 -11.46
C LEU A 219 -13.24 -22.68 -11.54
N ASP A 220 -13.09 -23.63 -12.47
CA ASP A 220 -13.99 -24.78 -12.61
C ASP A 220 -13.98 -25.66 -11.34
N ARG A 221 -12.80 -25.87 -10.74
CA ARG A 221 -12.70 -26.57 -9.46
C ARG A 221 -13.47 -25.85 -8.35
N VAL A 222 -13.36 -24.52 -8.29
CA VAL A 222 -14.05 -23.70 -7.29
C VAL A 222 -15.56 -23.71 -7.52
N ALA A 223 -16.00 -23.57 -8.77
CA ALA A 223 -17.42 -23.62 -9.13
C ALA A 223 -18.05 -24.98 -8.81
N GLY A 224 -17.29 -26.07 -8.99
CA GLY A 224 -17.71 -27.44 -8.70
C GLY A 224 -17.60 -27.89 -7.23
N ASP A 225 -16.83 -27.18 -6.39
CA ASP A 225 -16.62 -27.61 -5.00
C ASP A 225 -17.83 -27.28 -4.12
N ARG A 226 -18.60 -28.32 -3.79
CA ARG A 226 -19.82 -28.20 -2.97
C ARG A 226 -19.56 -27.78 -1.52
N ARG A 227 -18.32 -27.85 -1.04
CA ARG A 227 -17.92 -27.46 0.31
C ARG A 227 -17.71 -25.95 0.43
N LEU A 228 -17.50 -25.24 -0.69
CA LEU A 228 -17.29 -23.80 -0.69
C LEU A 228 -18.62 -23.01 -0.62
N PRO A 229 -18.60 -21.79 -0.07
CA PRO A 229 -19.76 -20.90 -0.05
C PRO A 229 -20.36 -20.67 -1.44
N ALA A 230 -21.69 -20.61 -1.54
CA ALA A 230 -22.39 -20.40 -2.81
C ALA A 230 -21.93 -19.12 -3.54
N THR A 231 -21.56 -18.08 -2.79
CA THR A 231 -21.02 -16.81 -3.31
C THR A 231 -19.70 -17.02 -4.06
N ASP A 232 -18.80 -17.86 -3.54
CA ASP A 232 -17.50 -18.11 -4.17
C ASP A 232 -17.67 -18.94 -5.45
N ARG A 233 -18.56 -19.92 -5.43
CA ARG A 233 -18.92 -20.70 -6.62
C ARG A 233 -19.55 -19.84 -7.71
N ALA A 234 -20.49 -18.96 -7.33
CA ALA A 234 -21.13 -18.03 -8.26
C ALA A 234 -20.13 -17.03 -8.85
N ARG A 235 -19.21 -16.52 -8.03
CA ARG A 235 -18.13 -15.64 -8.48
C ARG A 235 -17.20 -16.37 -9.47
N ALA A 236 -16.88 -17.64 -9.21
CA ALA A 236 -16.09 -18.46 -10.12
C ALA A 236 -16.79 -18.64 -11.48
N ALA A 237 -18.08 -18.97 -11.48
CA ALA A 237 -18.89 -19.08 -12.70
C ALA A 237 -18.93 -17.76 -13.50
N ALA A 238 -19.12 -16.62 -12.82
CA ALA A 238 -19.07 -15.30 -13.45
C ALA A 238 -17.67 -14.98 -14.03
N SER A 239 -16.62 -15.37 -13.32
CA SER A 239 -15.24 -15.15 -13.76
C SER A 239 -14.90 -15.98 -15.00
N ILE A 240 -15.38 -17.23 -15.09
CA ILE A 240 -15.23 -18.10 -16.27
C ILE A 240 -15.81 -17.43 -17.52
N ALA A 241 -17.01 -16.87 -17.42
CA ALA A 241 -17.67 -16.20 -18.54
C ALA A 241 -16.92 -14.94 -19.02
N ALA A 242 -16.10 -14.34 -18.16
CA ALA A 242 -15.32 -13.14 -18.48
C ALA A 242 -13.92 -13.44 -19.04
N VAL A 243 -13.47 -14.71 -19.05
CA VAL A 243 -12.16 -15.08 -19.63
C VAL A 243 -12.26 -15.06 -21.17
N PRO A 244 -11.38 -14.32 -21.87
CA PRO A 244 -11.37 -14.29 -23.33
C PRO A 244 -11.27 -15.70 -23.95
N GLY A 245 -12.06 -15.96 -24.99
CA GLY A 245 -12.03 -17.22 -25.77
C GLY A 245 -13.05 -18.29 -25.35
N VAL A 246 -13.64 -18.23 -24.16
CA VAL A 246 -14.63 -19.24 -23.70
C VAL A 246 -15.99 -19.10 -24.39
N ALA A 247 -16.33 -17.89 -24.84
CA ALA A 247 -17.60 -17.63 -25.54
C ALA A 247 -17.59 -18.05 -27.03
N ALA A 248 -16.45 -18.48 -27.58
CA ALA A 248 -16.33 -18.89 -28.98
C ALA A 248 -16.48 -20.40 -29.21
N GLU A 249 -16.56 -21.21 -28.13
CA GLU A 249 -16.57 -22.68 -28.18
C GLU A 249 -17.75 -23.32 -27.41
N ARG A 250 -18.81 -22.57 -27.10
CA ARG A 250 -20.07 -23.09 -26.54
C ARG A 250 -21.25 -22.67 -27.40
#